data_AF-A0A1H6Y3X4-F1
#
_entry.id   AF-A0A1H6Y3X4-F1
#
_cell.length_a   1.000
_cell.length_b   1.000
_cell.length_c   1.000
_cell.angle_alpha   90.00
_cell.angle_beta   90.00
_cell.angle_gamma   90.00
#
_symmetry.space_group_name_H-M   'P 1'
#
loop_
_entity.id
_entity.type
_entity.pdbx_description
1 polymer ?
#
loop_
_entity_poly.entity_id
_entity_poly.type
_entity_poly.pdbx_seq_one_letter_code
_entity_poly.pdbx_strand_id
1 'polypeptide(L)'
;MKEENPSAENPQKLLNLTSKPSKRWAAGVPAVVAALTDLVEEGIPLRGLRALSKMNQKGGFDCPSCAWPDPDDERSAIGEYCENGAKALAEEATSKKLTARFLAGRHFPGDAACFQNPQFLEVILFCQVVPAVLRVYKTFVLHAVSFFRRISQLFEKCSSFA
;
A
#
# COMPACT_ATOMS: atom_id res chain seq x y z
N MET A 1 8.24 -21.13 -34.42
CA MET A 1 6.95 -20.84 -33.76
C MET A 1 6.52 -19.47 -34.27
N LYS A 2 5.31 -19.32 -34.82
CA LYS A 2 4.83 -18.01 -35.26
C LYS A 2 4.59 -17.17 -34.00
N GLU A 3 5.17 -15.98 -33.92
CA GLU A 3 4.78 -14.96 -32.95
C GLU A 3 3.34 -14.55 -33.28
N GLU A 4 2.42 -14.83 -32.36
CA GLU A 4 1.04 -14.41 -32.44
C GLU A 4 0.83 -13.32 -31.39
N ASN A 5 0.42 -12.13 -31.83
CA ASN A 5 0.20 -10.99 -30.94
C ASN A 5 -0.91 -11.34 -29.94
N PRO A 6 -0.73 -11.08 -28.63
CA PRO A 6 -1.75 -11.37 -27.64
C PRO A 6 -3.01 -10.54 -27.93
N SER A 7 -4.10 -11.21 -28.33
CA SER A 7 -5.41 -10.60 -28.48
C SER A 7 -6.01 -10.27 -27.09
N ALA A 8 -6.75 -9.17 -27.00
CA ALA A 8 -7.46 -8.79 -25.79
C ALA A 8 -8.61 -9.76 -25.45
N GLU A 9 -9.11 -10.50 -26.45
CA GLU A 9 -10.16 -11.49 -26.27
C GLU A 9 -9.59 -12.86 -25.90
N ASN A 10 -10.35 -13.60 -25.08
CA ASN A 10 -10.02 -14.98 -24.79
C ASN A 10 -10.04 -15.82 -26.08
N PRO A 11 -9.13 -16.78 -26.24
CA PRO A 11 -9.10 -17.63 -27.43
C PRO A 11 -10.41 -18.40 -27.56
N GLN A 12 -11.03 -18.32 -28.74
CA GLN A 12 -12.28 -19.00 -29.04
C GLN A 12 -12.13 -20.53 -29.04
N LYS A 13 -10.90 -21.02 -29.29
CA LYS A 13 -10.55 -22.43 -29.21
C LYS A 13 -9.83 -22.70 -27.89
N LEU A 14 -10.42 -23.55 -27.06
CA LEU A 14 -9.79 -24.03 -25.83
C LEU A 14 -8.43 -24.65 -26.17
N LEU A 15 -7.40 -24.21 -25.45
CA LEU A 15 -6.08 -24.80 -25.52
C LEU A 15 -6.15 -26.26 -25.04
N ASN A 16 -5.26 -27.13 -25.55
CA ASN A 16 -5.14 -28.53 -25.11
C ASN A 16 -4.54 -28.60 -23.69
N LEU A 17 -5.26 -28.07 -22.70
CA LEU A 17 -4.83 -28.00 -21.31
C LEU A 17 -5.01 -29.37 -20.65
N THR A 18 -3.94 -29.90 -20.08
CA THR A 18 -3.98 -31.11 -19.26
C THR A 18 -4.22 -30.72 -17.81
N SER A 19 -5.32 -31.17 -17.21
CA SER A 19 -5.57 -30.96 -15.79
C SER A 19 -4.72 -31.91 -14.95
N LYS A 20 -4.12 -31.38 -13.89
CA LYS A 20 -3.47 -32.20 -12.84
C LYS A 20 -4.46 -32.42 -11.69
N PRO A 21 -4.36 -33.52 -10.94
CA PRO A 21 -5.16 -33.71 -9.74
C PRO A 21 -4.90 -32.58 -8.73
N SER A 22 -5.96 -32.15 -8.06
CA SER A 22 -5.87 -31.10 -7.03
C SER A 22 -5.05 -31.57 -5.83
N LYS A 23 -4.33 -30.64 -5.20
CA LYS A 23 -3.62 -30.93 -3.95
C LYS A 23 -4.63 -31.08 -2.82
N ARG A 24 -4.32 -31.91 -1.81
CA ARG A 24 -5.19 -32.12 -0.63
C ARG A 24 -5.13 -30.99 0.41
N TRP A 25 -4.29 -29.99 0.19
CA TRP A 25 -4.10 -28.86 1.09
C TRP A 25 -4.10 -27.57 0.29
N ALA A 26 -4.74 -26.54 0.84
CA ALA A 26 -4.87 -25.22 0.21
C ALA A 26 -3.74 -24.26 0.62
N ALA A 27 -3.24 -24.38 1.85
CA ALA A 27 -2.17 -23.54 2.41
C ALA A 27 -1.04 -24.38 3.05
N GLY A 28 0.18 -23.84 3.05
CA GLY A 28 1.35 -24.53 3.58
C GLY A 28 2.64 -23.72 3.39
N VAL A 29 3.79 -24.37 3.58
CA VAL A 29 5.12 -23.72 3.50
C VAL A 29 5.31 -22.88 2.22
N PRO A 30 4.88 -23.30 1.02
CA PRO A 30 5.02 -22.48 -0.18
C PRO A 30 4.27 -21.14 -0.12
N ALA A 31 3.14 -21.08 0.58
CA ALA A 31 2.39 -19.83 0.75
C ALA A 31 3.14 -18.85 1.66
N VAL A 32 3.77 -19.35 2.73
CA VAL A 32 4.60 -18.54 3.63
C VAL A 32 5.82 -18.00 2.90
N VAL A 33 6.48 -18.84 2.09
CA VAL A 33 7.64 -18.42 1.29
C VAL A 33 7.25 -17.38 0.25
N ALA A 34 6.10 -17.54 -0.42
CA ALA A 34 5.59 -16.57 -1.38
C ALA A 34 5.37 -15.20 -0.71
N ALA A 35 4.64 -15.18 0.42
CA ALA A 35 4.38 -13.96 1.18
C ALA A 35 5.67 -13.24 1.61
N LEU A 36 6.69 -13.98 2.07
CA LEU A 36 7.99 -13.40 2.42
C LEU A 36 8.73 -12.85 1.20
N THR A 37 8.62 -13.52 0.05
CA THR A 37 9.25 -13.09 -1.20
C THR A 37 8.65 -11.77 -1.66
N ASP A 38 7.34 -11.62 -1.61
CA ASP A 38 6.65 -10.37 -1.97
C ASP A 38 7.15 -9.18 -1.13
N LEU A 39 7.35 -9.37 0.18
CA LEU A 39 7.91 -8.30 1.04
C LEU A 39 9.32 -7.89 0.65
N VAL A 40 10.14 -8.85 0.20
CA VAL A 40 11.51 -8.61 -0.23
C VAL A 40 11.52 -7.91 -1.60
N GLU A 41 10.68 -8.35 -2.53
CA GLU A 41 10.51 -7.73 -3.85
C GLU A 41 10.02 -6.28 -3.75
N GLU A 42 9.15 -6.00 -2.78
CA GLU A 42 8.69 -4.65 -2.47
C GLU A 42 9.67 -3.82 -1.62
N GLY A 43 10.81 -4.40 -1.22
CA GLY A 43 11.86 -3.70 -0.50
C GLY A 43 11.49 -3.32 0.94
N ILE A 44 10.53 -4.02 1.53
CA ILE A 44 9.99 -3.75 2.87
C ILE A 44 10.00 -4.98 3.79
N PRO A 45 11.09 -5.78 3.87
CA PRO A 45 11.09 -7.00 4.67
C PRO A 45 10.77 -6.73 6.15
N LEU A 46 11.37 -5.72 6.76
CA LEU A 46 11.14 -5.38 8.18
C LEU A 46 9.82 -4.64 8.41
N ARG A 47 9.50 -3.68 7.54
CA ARG A 47 8.28 -2.86 7.68
C ARG A 47 7.03 -3.69 7.38
N GLY A 48 7.09 -4.50 6.33
CA GLY A 48 6.05 -5.42 5.92
C GLY A 48 5.77 -6.46 6.99
N LEU A 49 6.80 -7.13 7.53
CA LEU A 49 6.61 -8.09 8.63
C LEU A 49 5.96 -7.47 9.88
N ARG A 50 6.34 -6.24 10.25
CA ARG A 50 5.69 -5.51 11.36
C ARG A 50 4.25 -5.12 11.07
N ALA A 51 3.92 -4.85 9.80
CA ALA A 51 2.55 -4.53 9.40
C ALA A 51 1.70 -5.80 9.37
N LEU A 52 2.23 -6.91 8.82
CA LEU A 52 1.60 -8.22 8.84
C LEU A 52 1.30 -8.70 10.27
N SER A 53 2.22 -8.51 11.21
CA SER A 53 2.00 -8.91 12.61
C SER A 53 0.91 -8.10 13.33
N LYS A 54 0.45 -6.99 12.73
CA LYS A 54 -0.66 -6.17 13.25
C LYS A 54 -1.94 -6.34 12.41
N MET A 55 -1.88 -7.10 11.34
CA MET A 55 -3.01 -7.31 10.45
C MET A 55 -3.95 -8.35 11.05
N ASN A 56 -5.25 -8.05 11.07
CA ASN A 56 -6.32 -8.87 11.68
C ASN A 56 -6.04 -9.22 13.16
N GLN A 57 -5.42 -8.29 13.88
CA GLN A 57 -5.16 -8.40 15.32
C GLN A 57 -5.95 -7.34 16.09
N LYS A 58 -6.21 -7.56 17.39
CA LYS A 58 -6.91 -6.59 18.26
C LYS A 58 -6.14 -5.27 18.32
N GLY A 59 -6.80 -4.16 17.97
CA GLY A 59 -6.18 -2.84 17.89
C GLY A 59 -5.22 -2.67 16.70
N GLY A 60 -5.27 -3.61 15.76
CA GLY A 60 -4.57 -3.59 14.48
C GLY A 60 -5.41 -2.97 13.37
N PHE A 61 -5.26 -3.49 12.16
CA PHE A 61 -6.04 -3.10 10.99
C PHE A 61 -6.46 -4.33 10.18
N ASP A 62 -7.51 -4.16 9.37
CA ASP A 62 -8.06 -5.24 8.57
C ASP A 62 -7.27 -5.47 7.28
N CYS A 63 -7.13 -6.73 6.89
CA CYS A 63 -6.53 -7.11 5.63
C CYS A 63 -7.36 -6.60 4.44
N PRO A 64 -6.77 -5.83 3.50
CA PRO A 64 -7.50 -5.22 2.37
C PRO A 64 -8.00 -6.24 1.33
N SER A 65 -7.53 -7.49 1.40
CA SER A 65 -7.79 -8.56 0.43
C SER A 65 -8.44 -9.80 1.10
N CYS A 66 -8.96 -9.67 2.32
CA CYS A 66 -9.49 -10.83 3.04
C CYS A 66 -10.79 -11.34 2.41
N ALA A 67 -10.80 -12.62 2.05
CA ALA A 67 -12.00 -13.36 1.66
C ALA A 67 -12.71 -14.02 2.87
N TRP A 68 -12.07 -14.03 4.05
CA TRP A 68 -12.55 -14.72 5.24
C TRP A 68 -12.77 -13.75 6.41
N PRO A 69 -13.87 -13.87 7.17
CA PRO A 69 -14.13 -13.04 8.35
C PRO A 69 -13.11 -13.30 9.47
N ASP A 70 -12.78 -12.24 10.21
CA ASP A 70 -11.93 -12.30 11.40
C ASP A 70 -12.67 -13.01 12.54
N PRO A 71 -12.12 -14.09 13.16
CA PRO A 71 -12.76 -14.76 14.28
C PRO A 71 -12.88 -13.85 15.50
N ASP A 72 -14.09 -13.74 16.06
CA ASP A 72 -14.35 -12.93 17.25
C ASP A 72 -13.74 -13.52 18.53
N ASP A 73 -13.65 -14.85 18.59
CA ASP A 73 -13.32 -15.61 19.80
C ASP A 73 -11.80 -15.75 20.00
N GLU A 74 -11.16 -16.58 19.17
CA GLU A 74 -9.74 -16.91 19.21
C GLU A 74 -9.05 -16.43 17.93
N ARG A 75 -8.32 -15.32 18.05
CA ARG A 75 -7.43 -14.84 16.98
C ARG A 75 -6.06 -15.50 17.10
N SER A 76 -5.53 -16.03 16.01
CA SER A 76 -4.19 -16.61 15.99
C SER A 76 -3.12 -15.56 16.24
N ALA A 77 -2.18 -15.89 17.14
CA ALA A 77 -1.04 -15.03 17.45
C ALA A 77 -0.02 -14.89 16.30
N ILE A 78 -0.08 -15.79 15.32
CA ILE A 78 0.88 -15.91 14.20
C ILE A 78 0.42 -15.17 12.93
N GLY A 79 -0.83 -14.72 12.87
CA GLY A 79 -1.40 -13.97 11.74
C GLY A 79 -2.58 -14.68 11.08
N GLU A 80 -3.65 -13.92 10.83
CA GLU A 80 -4.91 -14.41 10.25
C GLU A 80 -5.08 -13.92 8.81
N TYR A 81 -4.16 -14.29 7.92
CA TYR A 81 -4.18 -13.80 6.54
C TYR A 81 -3.61 -14.83 5.56
N CYS A 82 -4.09 -14.76 4.31
CA CYS A 82 -3.57 -15.57 3.22
C CYS A 82 -2.39 -14.89 2.51
N GLU A 83 -1.74 -15.62 1.61
CA GLU A 83 -0.65 -15.14 0.77
C GLU A 83 -1.06 -13.92 -0.08
N ASN A 84 -2.30 -13.91 -0.59
CA ASN A 84 -2.81 -12.78 -1.37
C ASN A 84 -3.03 -11.53 -0.49
N GLY A 85 -3.44 -11.73 0.76
CA GLY A 85 -3.52 -10.66 1.75
C GLY A 85 -2.16 -10.08 2.09
N ALA A 86 -1.16 -10.95 2.28
CA ALA A 86 0.20 -10.51 2.52
C ALA A 86 0.80 -9.75 1.34
N LYS A 87 0.52 -10.20 0.10
CA LYS A 87 0.93 -9.52 -1.13
C LYS A 87 0.29 -8.14 -1.28
N ALA A 88 -1.02 -8.03 -1.07
CA ALA A 88 -1.72 -6.75 -1.16
C ALA A 88 -1.15 -5.72 -0.15
N LEU A 89 -0.89 -6.17 1.08
CA LEU A 89 -0.20 -5.34 2.07
C LEU A 89 1.21 -4.97 1.63
N ALA A 90 1.95 -5.87 0.98
CA ALA A 90 3.29 -5.60 0.49
C ALA A 90 3.28 -4.45 -0.53
N GLU A 91 2.37 -4.53 -1.49
CA GLU A 91 2.15 -3.52 -2.53
C GLU A 91 1.69 -2.18 -1.97
N GLU A 92 0.89 -2.18 -0.90
CA GLU A 92 0.43 -0.95 -0.26
C GLU A 92 1.49 -0.31 0.66
N ALA A 93 2.27 -1.13 1.36
CA ALA A 93 3.30 -0.67 2.29
C ALA A 93 4.62 -0.25 1.59
N THR A 94 4.75 -0.54 0.29
CA THR A 94 5.92 -0.17 -0.51
C THR A 94 6.16 1.33 -0.53
N SER A 95 7.41 1.73 -0.75
CA SER A 95 7.78 3.15 -0.94
C SER A 95 8.01 3.50 -2.40
N LYS A 96 7.84 2.54 -3.32
CA LYS A 96 7.92 2.76 -4.76
C LYS A 96 6.79 3.70 -5.19
N LYS A 97 7.13 4.74 -5.95
CA LYS A 97 6.17 5.73 -6.45
C LYS A 97 6.45 6.02 -7.92
N LEU A 98 5.38 6.12 -8.71
CA LEU A 98 5.45 6.65 -10.05
C LEU A 98 5.64 8.18 -9.96
N THR A 99 6.66 8.69 -10.63
CA THR A 99 6.95 10.12 -10.68
C THR A 99 6.66 10.67 -12.08
N ALA A 100 6.33 11.96 -12.19
CA ALA A 100 6.16 12.60 -13.50
C ALA A 100 7.40 12.41 -14.40
N ARG A 101 8.61 12.40 -13.81
CA ARG A 101 9.86 12.10 -14.53
C ARG A 101 9.89 10.70 -15.13
N PHE A 102 9.36 9.70 -14.42
CA PHE A 102 9.27 8.33 -14.92
C PHE A 102 8.36 8.23 -16.14
N LEU A 103 7.25 8.98 -16.15
CA LEU A 103 6.29 9.00 -17.26
C LEU A 103 6.79 9.83 -18.44
N ALA A 104 7.47 10.95 -18.20
CA ALA A 104 8.00 11.83 -19.25
C ALA A 104 9.00 11.13 -20.20
N GLY A 105 9.69 10.09 -19.72
CA GLY A 105 10.65 9.31 -20.50
C GLY A 105 10.07 8.09 -21.24
N ARG A 106 8.76 7.81 -21.13
CA ARG A 106 8.13 6.65 -21.76
C ARG A 106 6.91 7.07 -22.59
N HIS A 107 6.93 6.75 -23.87
CA HIS A 107 5.75 6.84 -24.72
C HIS A 107 4.98 5.51 -24.61
N PHE A 108 3.73 5.56 -24.15
CA PHE A 108 2.83 4.41 -24.17
C PHE A 108 2.04 4.41 -25.48
N PRO A 109 2.26 3.45 -26.40
CA PRO A 109 1.48 3.31 -27.62
C PRO A 109 0.10 2.75 -27.26
N GLY A 110 -0.82 3.63 -26.86
CA GLY A 110 -2.18 3.28 -26.44
C GLY A 110 -2.90 4.38 -25.66
N ASP A 111 -2.15 5.37 -25.16
CA ASP A 111 -2.62 6.29 -24.12
C ASP A 111 -3.36 7.53 -24.61
N ALA A 112 -3.47 7.76 -25.93
CA ALA A 112 -4.16 8.92 -26.46
C ALA A 112 -5.65 8.97 -26.06
N ALA A 113 -6.27 7.81 -25.76
CA ALA A 113 -7.67 7.73 -25.34
C ALA A 113 -7.90 7.85 -23.83
N CYS A 114 -6.92 7.51 -22.96
CA CYS A 114 -7.11 7.54 -21.50
C CYS A 114 -6.76 8.90 -20.87
N PHE A 115 -5.81 9.65 -21.43
CA PHE A 115 -5.40 10.95 -20.87
C PHE A 115 -6.34 12.12 -21.18
N GLN A 116 -7.41 11.90 -21.95
CA GLN A 116 -8.43 12.92 -22.24
C GLN A 116 -9.51 13.03 -21.15
N ASN A 117 -9.45 12.21 -20.08
CA ASN A 117 -10.39 12.33 -18.97
C ASN A 117 -9.89 13.37 -17.93
N PRO A 118 -10.58 14.52 -17.76
CA PRO A 118 -10.16 15.59 -16.85
C PRO A 118 -10.10 15.15 -15.37
N GLN A 119 -10.76 14.07 -14.97
CA GLN A 119 -10.71 13.55 -13.60
C GLN A 119 -9.33 12.96 -13.24
N PHE A 120 -8.56 12.47 -14.23
CA PHE A 120 -7.26 11.85 -13.96
C PHE A 120 -6.17 12.90 -13.63
N LEU A 121 -6.31 14.12 -14.15
CA LEU A 121 -5.38 15.23 -13.88
C LEU A 121 -5.56 15.77 -12.45
N GLU A 122 -6.80 15.78 -11.93
CA GLU A 122 -7.07 16.17 -10.54
C GLU A 122 -6.43 15.20 -9.54
N VAL A 123 -6.46 13.89 -9.79
CA VAL A 123 -5.86 12.89 -8.89
C VAL A 123 -4.34 13.00 -8.83
N ILE A 124 -3.68 13.25 -9.97
CA ILE A 124 -2.23 13.49 -10.01
C ILE A 124 -1.87 14.77 -9.25
N LEU A 125 -2.64 15.85 -9.42
CA LEU A 125 -2.42 17.11 -8.72
C LEU A 125 -2.65 16.96 -7.21
N PHE A 126 -3.68 16.22 -6.80
CA PHE A 126 -3.97 15.94 -5.39
C PHE A 126 -2.82 15.16 -4.73
N CYS A 127 -2.26 14.15 -5.42
CA CYS A 127 -1.17 13.33 -4.91
C CYS A 127 0.16 14.11 -4.77
N GLN A 128 0.37 15.15 -5.60
CA GLN A 128 1.56 16.03 -5.54
C GLN A 128 1.42 17.14 -4.49
N VAL A 129 0.23 17.72 -4.34
CA VAL A 129 0.00 18.94 -3.53
C VAL A 129 -0.24 18.61 -2.05
N VAL A 130 -0.97 17.54 -1.74
CA VAL A 130 -1.31 17.16 -0.36
C VAL A 130 -0.08 16.96 0.55
N PRO A 131 0.99 16.23 0.15
CA PRO A 131 2.15 16.06 1.03
C PRO A 131 2.98 17.35 1.22
N ALA A 132 2.93 18.30 0.27
CA ALA A 132 3.58 19.60 0.40
C ALA A 132 2.79 20.51 1.37
N VAL A 133 1.46 20.56 1.23
CA VAL A 133 0.56 21.33 2.09
C VAL A 133 0.59 20.82 3.54
N LEU A 134 0.57 19.50 3.75
CA LEU A 134 0.72 18.91 5.08
C LEU A 134 2.06 19.26 5.74
N ARG A 135 3.15 19.36 4.96
CA ARG A 135 4.47 19.70 5.48
C ARG A 135 4.54 21.15 5.94
N VAL A 136 3.97 22.08 5.16
CA VAL A 136 3.85 23.50 5.54
C VAL A 136 2.96 23.67 6.77
N TYR A 137 1.81 23.01 6.80
CA TYR A 137 0.89 23.08 7.93
C TYR A 137 1.52 22.53 9.21
N LYS A 138 2.23 21.41 9.15
CA LYS A 138 2.90 20.81 10.31
C LYS A 138 4.01 21.70 10.87
N THR A 139 4.81 22.33 10.00
CA THR A 139 5.83 23.29 10.44
C THR A 139 5.21 24.54 11.08
N PHE A 140 4.12 25.04 10.51
CA PHE A 140 3.39 26.18 11.06
C PHE A 140 2.80 25.89 12.45
N VAL A 141 2.14 24.74 12.61
CA VAL A 141 1.58 24.31 13.90
C VAL A 141 2.68 24.11 14.95
N LEU A 142 3.83 23.52 14.59
CA LEU A 142 4.95 23.36 15.52
C LEU A 142 5.55 24.69 15.97
N HIS A 143 5.68 25.67 15.07
CA HIS A 143 6.14 27.00 15.41
C HIS A 143 5.13 27.75 16.28
N ALA A 144 3.83 27.63 16.00
CA ALA A 144 2.79 28.22 16.83
C ALA A 144 2.81 27.65 18.25
N VAL A 145 2.89 26.31 18.41
CA VAL A 145 2.96 25.66 19.72
C VAL A 145 4.22 26.07 20.49
N SER A 146 5.38 26.15 19.82
CA SER A 146 6.64 26.61 20.44
C SER A 146 6.56 28.07 20.89
N PHE A 147 5.91 28.93 20.08
CA PHE A 147 5.68 30.33 20.41
C PHE A 147 4.73 30.51 21.60
N PHE A 148 3.60 29.81 21.62
CA PHE A 148 2.68 29.82 22.77
C PHE A 148 3.32 29.30 24.04
N ARG A 149 4.19 28.28 23.94
CA ARG A 149 4.93 27.75 25.10
C ARG A 149 5.94 28.77 25.64
N ARG A 150 6.60 29.54 24.77
CA ARG A 150 7.48 30.66 25.19
C ARG A 150 6.71 31.78 25.85
N ILE A 151 5.54 32.16 25.31
CA ILE A 151 4.66 33.16 25.92
C ILE A 151 4.22 32.69 27.31
N SER A 152 3.78 31.43 27.45
CA SER A 152 3.39 30.86 28.74
C SER A 152 4.51 30.94 29.79
N GLN A 153 5.75 30.62 29.40
CA GLN A 153 6.92 30.72 30.30
C GLN A 153 7.29 32.17 30.67
N LEU A 154 7.02 33.13 29.77
CA LEU A 154 7.19 34.55 30.04
C LEU A 154 6.12 35.05 31.03
N PHE A 155 4.87 34.60 30.88
CA PHE A 155 3.80 34.90 31.83
C PHE A 155 4.09 34.34 33.22
N GLU A 156 4.56 33.09 33.34
CA GLU A 156 4.97 32.50 34.64
C GLU A 156 6.11 33.28 35.31
N LYS A 157 7.08 33.80 34.53
CA LYS A 157 8.17 34.62 35.06
C LYS A 157 7.71 36.01 35.50
N CYS A 158 6.75 36.61 34.79
CA CYS A 158 6.17 37.90 35.19
C CYS A 158 5.27 37.76 36.42
N SER A 159 4.54 36.65 36.60
CA SER A 159 3.72 36.42 37.80
C SER A 159 4.52 36.12 39.06
N SER A 160 5.81 35.78 38.95
CA SER A 160 6.69 35.57 40.10
C SER A 160 7.40 36.84 40.59
N PHE A 161 7.19 37.98 39.91
CA PHE A 161 7.82 39.27 40.21
C PHE A 161 6.82 40.34 40.68
N ALA A 162 5.53 39.98 40.77
CA ALA A 162 4.46 40.76 41.41
C ALA A 162 4.11 40.14 42.76
#